data_AF-W0HIZ9-F1
#
_entry.id   AF-W0HIZ9-F1
#
_cell.length_a   1.000
_cell.length_b   1.000
_cell.length_c   1.000
_cell.angle_alpha   90.00
_cell.angle_beta   90.00
_cell.angle_gamma   90.00
#
_symmetry.space_group_name_H-M   'P 1'
#
loop_
_entity.id
_entity.type
_entity.pdbx_description
1 polymer ?
#
loop_
_entity_poly.entity_id
_entity_poly.type
_entity_poly.pdbx_seq_one_letter_code
_entity_poly.pdbx_strand_id
1 'polypeptide(L)'
;MTDDELRALFKIPDAITTDEFVRRTGKSEQSVRKWIERRFLPLATEKEVFGEKGSSRRLLILWNEWLEMISDVTSQLPPVRCDWKRAWHKRAKKLREDLGVPYRLGGEDKAA
;
A
#
# COMPACT_ATOMS: atom_id res chain seq x y z
N MET A 1 -16.88 -5.13 1.78
CA MET A 1 -16.16 -4.90 3.03
C MET A 1 -17.19 -4.44 4.04
N THR A 2 -17.39 -5.20 5.11
CA THR A 2 -18.30 -4.86 6.22
C THR A 2 -17.57 -3.95 7.22
N ASP A 3 -18.32 -3.29 8.09
CA ASP A 3 -17.75 -2.47 9.18
C ASP A 3 -16.86 -3.28 10.11
N ASP A 4 -17.19 -4.56 10.35
CA ASP A 4 -16.38 -5.45 11.18
C ASP A 4 -15.05 -5.83 10.51
N GLU A 5 -15.08 -6.10 9.20
CA GLU A 5 -13.87 -6.32 8.40
C GLU A 5 -12.97 -5.07 8.39
N LEU A 6 -13.57 -3.88 8.39
CA LEU A 6 -12.84 -2.61 8.45
C LEU A 6 -12.18 -2.37 9.81
N ARG A 7 -12.94 -2.57 10.89
CA ARG A 7 -12.41 -2.49 12.26
C ARG A 7 -11.32 -3.53 12.51
N ALA A 8 -11.42 -4.72 11.92
CA ALA A 8 -10.37 -5.73 12.01
C ALA A 8 -9.11 -5.28 11.27
N LEU A 9 -9.23 -4.64 10.11
CA LEU A 9 -8.09 -4.12 9.34
C LEU A 9 -7.31 -3.04 10.12
N PHE A 10 -8.01 -2.13 10.80
CA PHE A 10 -7.37 -1.08 11.62
C PHE A 10 -6.55 -1.62 12.80
N LYS A 11 -6.84 -2.85 13.27
CA LYS A 11 -6.05 -3.49 14.33
C LYS A 11 -4.73 -4.10 13.86
N ILE A 12 -4.51 -4.17 12.55
CA ILE A 12 -3.30 -4.74 11.97
C ILE A 12 -2.34 -3.59 11.63
N PRO A 13 -1.16 -3.50 12.26
CA PRO A 13 -0.18 -2.48 11.88
C PRO A 13 0.29 -2.69 10.44
N ASP A 14 0.16 -1.66 9.58
CA ASP A 14 0.70 -1.64 8.22
C ASP A 14 1.69 -0.48 8.08
N ALA A 15 2.95 -0.72 8.46
CA ALA A 15 4.00 0.28 8.38
C ALA A 15 4.56 0.37 6.96
N ILE A 16 4.38 1.51 6.30
CA ILE A 16 4.79 1.74 4.92
C ILE A 16 5.80 2.88 4.79
N THR A 17 6.56 2.87 3.70
CA THR A 17 7.50 3.96 3.39
C THR A 17 6.80 5.20 2.86
N THR A 18 7.49 6.35 2.87
CA THR A 18 7.03 7.58 2.21
C THR A 18 6.68 7.35 0.74
N ASP A 19 7.51 6.59 0.02
CA ASP A 19 7.29 6.29 -1.41
C ASP A 19 6.02 5.50 -1.64
N GLU A 20 5.75 4.51 -0.77
CA GLU A 20 4.53 3.73 -0.82
C GLU A 20 3.30 4.59 -0.51
N PHE A 21 3.39 5.51 0.45
CA PHE A 21 2.31 6.44 0.76
C PHE A 21 2.03 7.40 -0.41
N VAL A 22 3.08 7.97 -1.01
CA VAL A 22 3.00 8.78 -2.25
C VAL A 22 2.32 7.97 -3.36
N ARG A 23 2.71 6.70 -3.53
CA ARG A 23 2.16 5.81 -4.56
C ARG A 23 0.67 5.52 -4.33
N ARG A 24 0.25 5.25 -3.09
CA ARG A 24 -1.15 4.94 -2.73
C ARG A 24 -2.07 6.15 -2.82
N THR A 25 -1.58 7.34 -2.47
CA THR A 25 -2.40 8.58 -2.36
C THR A 25 -2.29 9.51 -3.58
N GLY A 26 -1.20 9.40 -4.36
CA GLY A 26 -0.89 10.33 -5.44
C GLY A 26 -0.44 11.72 -4.99
N LYS A 27 -0.17 11.94 -3.69
CA LYS A 27 0.44 13.18 -3.18
C LYS A 27 1.88 13.30 -3.66
N SER A 28 2.38 14.51 -3.87
CA SER A 28 3.81 14.70 -4.16
C SER A 28 4.66 14.37 -2.93
N GLU A 29 5.87 13.88 -3.17
CA GLU A 29 6.83 13.57 -2.09
C GLU A 29 7.10 14.79 -1.20
N GLN A 30 7.23 15.97 -1.79
CA GLN A 30 7.40 17.23 -1.04
C GLN A 30 6.21 17.53 -0.12
N SER A 31 4.97 17.25 -0.57
CA SER A 31 3.79 17.41 0.28
C SER A 31 3.80 16.42 1.44
N VAL A 32 4.17 15.16 1.19
CA VAL A 32 4.22 14.13 2.23
C VAL A 32 5.33 14.45 3.23
N ARG A 33 6.50 14.94 2.79
CA ARG A 33 7.57 15.43 3.70
C ARG A 33 7.07 16.54 4.62
N LYS A 34 6.35 17.54 4.09
CA LYS A 34 5.72 18.59 4.92
C LYS A 34 4.73 18.02 5.94
N TRP A 35 3.98 16.98 5.58
CA TRP A 35 3.05 16.33 6.51
C TRP A 35 3.78 15.57 7.61
N ILE A 36 4.88 14.90 7.28
CA ILE A 36 5.75 14.23 8.25
C ILE A 36 6.36 15.24 9.23
N GLU A 37 6.92 16.34 8.71
CA GLU A 37 7.54 17.42 9.51
C GLU A 37 6.52 18.07 10.46
N ARG A 38 5.29 18.28 9.97
CA ARG A 38 4.18 18.86 10.75
C ARG A 38 3.45 17.85 11.64
N ARG A 39 3.89 16.58 11.66
CA ARG A 39 3.27 15.49 12.45
C ARG A 39 1.78 15.27 12.14
N PHE A 40 1.39 15.44 10.88
CA PHE A 40 0.03 15.18 10.40
C PHE A 40 -0.20 13.72 9.96
N LEU A 41 0.82 12.88 10.05
CA LEU A 41 0.73 11.45 9.77
C LEU A 41 1.03 10.66 11.04
N PRO A 42 0.36 9.52 11.25
CA PRO A 42 0.78 8.56 12.26
C PRO A 42 2.10 7.91 11.80
N LEU A 43 3.11 7.97 12.67
CA LEU A 43 4.48 7.59 12.33
C LEU A 43 5.01 6.57 13.34
N ALA A 44 5.74 5.57 12.83
CA ALA A 44 6.56 4.67 13.63
C ALA A 44 8.04 4.88 13.28
N THR A 45 8.92 4.71 14.26
CA THR A 45 10.37 4.66 14.02
C THR A 45 10.86 3.24 14.20
N GLU A 46 11.43 2.67 13.17
CA GLU A 46 12.02 1.34 13.22
C GLU A 46 13.54 1.44 13.24
N LYS A 47 14.18 0.70 14.15
CA LYS A 47 15.64 0.58 14.21
C LYS A 47 16.09 -0.51 13.26
N GLU A 48 16.80 -0.13 12.21
CA GLU A 48 17.45 -1.04 11.29
C GLU A 48 18.88 -1.30 11.79
N VAL A 49 19.25 -2.55 12.05
CA VAL A 49 20.56 -2.93 12.59
C VAL A 49 21.42 -3.52 11.48
N PHE A 50 22.55 -2.89 11.17
CA PHE A 50 23.50 -3.33 10.15
C PHE A 50 24.68 -4.10 10.76
N GLY A 51 24.39 -5.02 11.69
CA GLY A 51 25.41 -5.76 12.44
C GLY A 51 26.32 -4.84 13.27
N GLU A 52 27.60 -5.21 13.42
CA GLU A 52 28.60 -4.42 14.18
C GLU A 52 28.88 -3.03 13.57
N LYS A 53 28.50 -2.81 12.31
CA LYS A 53 28.76 -1.56 11.57
C LYS A 53 27.81 -0.40 11.95
N GLY A 54 26.83 -0.67 12.81
CA GLY A 54 25.93 0.35 13.37
C GLY A 54 24.46 0.10 13.07
N SER A 55 23.60 1.00 13.54
CA SER A 55 22.15 0.95 13.29
C SER A 55 21.65 2.28 12.75
N SER A 56 20.70 2.24 11.83
CA SER A 56 19.93 3.41 11.39
C SER A 56 18.52 3.38 11.98
N ARG A 57 17.84 4.52 11.93
CA ARG A 57 16.42 4.63 12.23
C ARG A 57 15.69 5.07 10.97
N ARG A 58 14.69 4.31 10.55
CA ARG A 58 13.79 4.70 9.46
C ARG A 58 12.43 5.10 10.01
N LEU A 59 11.89 6.18 9.46
CA LEU A 59 10.52 6.61 9.72
C LEU A 59 9.58 5.88 8.77
N LEU A 60 8.53 5.28 9.31
CA LEU A 60 7.46 4.62 8.57
C LEU A 60 6.14 5.31 8.88
N ILE A 61 5.25 5.33 7.89
CA ILE A 61 3.89 5.83 8.03
C ILE A 61 3.00 4.64 8.35
N LEU A 62 2.19 4.77 9.38
CA LEU A 62 1.24 3.75 9.81
C LEU A 62 -0.03 3.86 8.96
N TRP A 63 -0.13 3.03 7.92
CA TRP A 63 -1.14 3.17 6.87
C TRP A 63 -2.55 2.91 7.38
N ASN A 64 -2.76 1.85 8.17
CA ASN A 64 -4.09 1.48 8.63
C ASN A 64 -4.62 2.47 9.67
N GLU A 65 -3.76 3.01 10.51
CA GLU A 65 -4.06 4.08 11.46
C GLU A 65 -4.39 5.38 10.73
N TRP A 66 -3.69 5.68 9.63
CA TRP A 66 -4.05 6.81 8.78
C TRP A 66 -5.42 6.59 8.11
N LEU A 67 -5.73 5.37 7.65
CA LEU A 67 -7.05 5.03 7.10
C LEU A 67 -8.16 5.15 8.17
N GLU A 68 -7.89 4.71 9.39
CA GLU A 68 -8.80 4.84 10.54
C GLU A 68 -9.10 6.31 10.81
N MET A 69 -8.08 7.16 10.92
CA MET A 69 -8.26 8.61 11.12
C MET A 69 -9.12 9.26 10.03
N ILE A 70 -8.92 8.89 8.76
CA ILE A 70 -9.75 9.41 7.66
C ILE A 70 -11.18 8.88 7.75
N SER A 71 -11.34 7.59 8.04
CA SER A 71 -12.64 6.94 8.18
C SER A 71 -13.45 7.56 9.33
N ASP A 72 -12.82 7.84 10.47
CA ASP A 72 -13.48 8.46 11.63
C ASP A 72 -14.03 9.85 11.31
N VAL A 73 -13.33 10.62 10.48
CA VAL A 73 -13.74 11.98 10.12
C VAL A 73 -14.76 12.00 8.99
N THR A 74 -14.65 11.07 8.03
CA THR A 74 -15.43 11.12 6.78
C THR A 74 -16.49 10.04 6.65
N SER A 75 -16.50 9.06 7.55
CA SER A 75 -17.28 7.81 7.44
C SER A 75 -17.02 7.05 6.13
N GLN A 76 -15.87 7.31 5.48
CA GLN A 76 -15.51 6.75 4.18
C GLN A 76 -14.01 6.43 4.13
N LEU A 77 -13.65 5.40 3.37
CA LEU A 77 -12.25 5.13 3.05
C LEU A 77 -11.79 5.99 1.87
N PRO A 78 -10.56 6.53 1.92
CA PRO A 78 -10.00 7.25 0.80
C PRO A 78 -9.79 6.32 -0.40
N PRO A 79 -10.03 6.78 -1.64
CA PRO A 79 -9.80 5.97 -2.83
C PRO A 79 -8.30 5.69 -3.01
N VAL A 80 -7.92 4.42 -3.01
CA VAL A 80 -6.54 4.00 -3.26
C VAL A 80 -6.23 4.08 -4.75
N ARG A 81 -5.13 4.76 -5.12
CA ARG A 81 -4.69 4.82 -6.52
C ARG A 81 -4.12 3.48 -6.97
N CYS A 82 -4.84 2.84 -7.89
CA CYS A 82 -4.48 1.56 -8.49
C CYS A 82 -4.04 1.67 -9.96
N ASP A 83 -3.73 2.89 -10.44
CA ASP A 83 -3.38 3.14 -11.85
C ASP A 83 -2.14 2.36 -12.27
N TRP A 84 -1.13 2.30 -11.41
CA TRP A 84 0.09 1.51 -11.64
C TRP A 84 -0.22 0.01 -11.76
N LYS A 85 -1.15 -0.52 -10.94
CA LYS A 85 -1.54 -1.94 -10.96
C LYS A 85 -2.27 -2.25 -12.25
N ARG A 86 -3.15 -1.34 -12.70
CA ARG A 86 -3.81 -1.43 -14.00
C ARG A 86 -2.79 -1.38 -15.16
N ALA A 87 -1.84 -0.45 -15.10
CA ALA A 87 -0.77 -0.34 -16.10
C ALA A 87 0.11 -1.60 -16.13
N TRP A 88 0.43 -2.13 -14.96
CA TRP A 88 1.19 -3.37 -14.82
C TRP A 88 0.40 -4.57 -15.34
N HIS A 89 -0.89 -4.72 -15.01
CA HIS A 89 -1.74 -5.76 -15.61
C HIS A 89 -1.76 -5.68 -17.14
N LYS A 90 -1.84 -4.47 -17.71
CA LYS A 90 -1.79 -4.29 -19.17
C LYS A 90 -0.45 -4.73 -19.75
N ARG A 91 0.68 -4.34 -19.11
CA ARG A 91 2.02 -4.77 -19.53
C ARG A 91 2.22 -6.28 -19.40
N ALA A 92 1.76 -6.87 -18.29
CA ALA A 92 1.83 -8.30 -18.04
C ALA A 92 1.02 -9.12 -19.05
N LYS A 93 -0.17 -8.64 -19.44
CA LYS A 93 -0.97 -9.26 -20.52
C LYS A 93 -0.22 -9.27 -21.85
N LYS A 94 0.38 -8.13 -22.22
CA LYS A 94 1.20 -8.04 -23.45
C LYS A 94 2.41 -8.98 -23.38
N LEU A 95 3.16 -8.95 -22.27
CA LEU A 95 4.32 -9.82 -22.08
C LEU A 95 3.95 -11.30 -22.18
N ARG A 96 2.79 -11.70 -21.64
CA ARG A 96 2.26 -13.06 -21.78
C ARG A 96 2.03 -13.44 -23.25
N GLU A 97 1.41 -12.54 -24.02
CA GLU A 97 1.17 -12.72 -25.45
C GLU A 97 2.50 -12.86 -26.21
N ASP A 98 3.47 -11.99 -25.94
CA ASP A 98 4.80 -12.01 -26.54
C ASP A 98 5.56 -13.32 -26.22
N LEU A 99 5.35 -13.89 -25.02
CA LEU A 99 5.97 -15.14 -24.57
C LEU A 99 5.16 -16.40 -24.92
N GLY A 100 4.01 -16.29 -25.57
CA GLY A 100 3.16 -17.42 -25.93
C GLY A 100 2.62 -18.23 -24.73
N VAL A 101 2.54 -17.63 -23.54
CA VAL A 101 2.11 -18.32 -22.32
C VAL A 101 0.57 -18.45 -22.33
N PRO A 102 0.00 -19.66 -22.30
CA PRO A 102 -1.45 -19.85 -22.31
C PRO A 102 -2.09 -19.30 -21.02
N TYR A 103 -3.31 -18.80 -21.14
CA TYR A 103 -4.08 -18.32 -20.00
C TYR A 103 -4.56 -19.50 -19.17
N ARG A 104 -3.86 -19.83 -18.07
CA ARG A 104 -4.43 -20.70 -17.05
C ARG A 104 -5.35 -19.87 -16.17
N LEU A 105 -6.63 -19.82 -16.52
CA LEU A 105 -7.68 -19.63 -15.52
C LEU A 105 -7.75 -20.91 -14.70
N GLY A 106 -7.62 -20.81 -13.38
CA GLY A 106 -7.85 -21.96 -12.52
C GLY A 106 -9.32 -22.41 -12.62
N GLY A 107 -9.51 -23.68 -13.00
CA GLY A 107 -10.75 -24.47 -12.95
C GLY A 107 -11.83 -24.02 -13.96
N GLU A 108 -12.38 -24.85 -14.84
CA GLU A 108 -12.58 -26.29 -14.85
C GLU A 108 -12.39 -26.80 -16.28
N ASP A 109 -11.59 -27.86 -16.44
CA ASP A 109 -11.75 -28.78 -17.56
C ASP A 109 -13.11 -29.46 -17.40
N LYS A 110 -14.16 -28.89 -18.02
CA LYS A 110 -15.36 -29.68 -18.31
C LYS A 110 -15.11 -30.42 -19.63
N ALA A 111 -14.51 -31.59 -19.49
CA ALA A 111 -14.69 -32.67 -20.44
C ALA A 111 -16.10 -33.24 -20.25
N ALA A 112 -16.94 -33.08 -21.27
CA ALA A 112 -18.01 -34.00 -21.64
C ALA A 112 -18.37 -33.74 -23.11
#